data_AF-A0A6L4Z351-F1
#
_entry.id   AF-A0A6L4Z351-F1
#
_cell.length_a   1.000
_cell.length_b   1.000
_cell.length_c   1.000
_cell.angle_alpha   90.00
_cell.angle_beta   90.00
_cell.angle_gamma   90.00
#
_symmetry.space_group_name_H-M   'P 1'
#
loop_
_entity.id
_entity.type
_entity.pdbx_description
1 polymer ?
#
loop_
_entity_poly.entity_id
_entity_poly.type
_entity_poly.pdbx_seq_one_letter_code
_entity_poly.pdbx_strand_id
1 'polypeptide(L)'
;MDLCIEALKDIIPEGRPTLVTSALIQSKVSEYFGLRLEEFKAKRRTRDIAFPRQIAMYLCRELTDLSLPKIGEEFGGRDHT
;
A
#
# COMPACT_ATOMS: atom_id res chain seq x y z
N MET A 1 -4.91 -6.80 40.15
CA MET A 1 -3.91 -6.42 39.13
C MET A 1 -4.66 -5.90 37.89
N ASP A 2 -5.74 -5.13 38.09
CA ASP A 2 -6.75 -4.94 37.03
C ASP A 2 -6.88 -3.46 36.62
N LEU A 3 -6.44 -2.54 37.49
CA LEU A 3 -6.54 -1.10 37.25
C LEU A 3 -5.50 -0.58 36.23
N CYS A 4 -4.31 -1.19 36.18
CA CYS A 4 -3.28 -0.82 35.19
C CYS A 4 -3.66 -1.24 33.76
N ILE A 5 -4.44 -2.32 33.62
CA ILE A 5 -4.88 -2.82 32.32
C ILE A 5 -6.00 -1.93 31.77
N GLU A 6 -6.93 -1.49 32.62
CA GLU A 6 -8.04 -0.61 32.23
C GLU A 6 -7.55 0.77 31.74
N ALA A 7 -6.57 1.37 32.43
CA ALA A 7 -6.07 2.71 32.11
C ALA A 7 -5.23 2.76 30.82
N LEU A 8 -4.71 1.61 30.35
CA LEU A 8 -3.84 1.53 29.17
C LEU A 8 -4.61 1.27 27.86
N LYS A 9 -5.88 0.82 27.94
CA LYS A 9 -6.77 0.55 26.79
C LYS A 9 -7.12 1.80 26.00
N ASP A 10 -7.20 2.96 26.65
CA ASP A 10 -7.54 4.23 25.99
C ASP A 10 -6.34 4.90 25.29
N ILE A 11 -5.12 4.46 25.59
CA ILE A 11 -3.87 5.11 25.12
C ILE A 11 -3.19 4.29 24.01
N ILE A 12 -3.31 2.96 24.05
CA ILE A 12 -2.78 2.08 23.02
C ILE A 12 -3.94 1.72 22.12
N PRO A 13 -3.94 2.08 20.82
CA PRO A 13 -4.87 1.46 19.88
C PRO A 13 -4.56 -0.04 19.88
N GLU A 14 -5.35 -0.80 20.66
CA GLU A 14 -5.15 -2.22 20.88
C GLU A 14 -5.01 -2.93 19.54
N GLY A 15 -3.79 -3.41 19.25
CA GLY A 15 -3.52 -4.63 18.52
C GLY A 15 -4.28 -4.89 17.23
N ARG A 16 -4.80 -3.87 16.52
CA ARG A 16 -5.36 -4.10 15.20
C ARG A 16 -4.17 -4.36 14.28
N PRO A 17 -4.03 -5.56 13.71
CA PRO A 17 -3.06 -5.75 12.63
C PRO A 17 -3.36 -4.66 11.61
N THR A 18 -2.35 -3.83 11.31
CA THR A 18 -2.52 -2.81 10.28
C THR A 18 -2.81 -3.55 9.00
N LEU A 19 -4.07 -3.47 8.53
CA LEU A 19 -4.49 -4.14 7.32
C LEU A 19 -3.63 -3.61 6.18
N VAL A 20 -2.84 -4.49 5.57
CA VAL A 20 -2.05 -4.13 4.40
C VAL A 20 -3.01 -3.98 3.24
N THR A 21 -3.09 -2.76 2.71
CA THR A 21 -3.97 -2.40 1.60
C THR A 21 -3.15 -1.85 0.43
N SER A 22 -3.72 -1.88 -0.78
CA SER A 22 -3.12 -1.24 -1.96
C SER A 22 -2.76 0.22 -1.70
N ALA A 23 -3.66 0.95 -1.02
CA ALA A 23 -3.47 2.35 -0.66
C ALA A 23 -2.29 2.57 0.30
N LEU A 24 -2.16 1.72 1.32
CA LEU A 24 -1.04 1.79 2.26
C LEU A 24 0.30 1.51 1.56
N ILE A 25 0.33 0.50 0.69
CA ILE A 25 1.52 0.17 -0.10
C ILE A 25 1.88 1.33 -1.03
N GLN A 26 0.92 1.86 -1.79
CA GLN A 26 1.15 3.02 -2.65
C GLN A 26 1.71 4.20 -1.86
N SER A 27 1.14 4.52 -0.69
CA SER A 27 1.62 5.60 0.17
C SER A 27 3.07 5.39 0.61
N LYS A 28 3.42 4.20 1.09
CA LYS A 28 4.78 3.89 1.56
C LYS A 28 5.81 3.89 0.44
N VAL A 29 5.45 3.36 -0.72
CA VAL A 29 6.33 3.40 -1.91
C VAL A 29 6.46 4.84 -2.42
N SER A 30 5.39 5.64 -2.39
CA SER A 30 5.41 7.07 -2.73
C SER A 30 6.41 7.84 -1.86
N GLU A 31 6.34 7.63 -0.55
CA GLU A 31 7.20 8.25 0.46
C GLU A 31 8.67 7.90 0.21
N TYR A 32 8.95 6.61 -0.02
CA TYR A 32 10.32 6.12 -0.23
C TYR A 32 10.96 6.65 -1.53
N PHE A 33 10.19 6.72 -2.62
CA PHE A 33 10.70 7.14 -3.93
C PHE A 33 10.47 8.62 -4.25
N GLY A 34 9.84 9.39 -3.35
CA GLY A 34 9.54 10.81 -3.59
C GLY A 34 8.53 11.04 -4.72
N LEU A 35 7.61 10.08 -4.92
CA LEU A 35 6.56 10.18 -5.95
C LEU A 35 5.28 10.78 -5.38
N ARG A 36 4.40 11.27 -6.26
CA ARG A 36 3.01 11.57 -5.91
C ARG A 36 2.15 10.33 -6.15
N LEU A 37 1.13 10.12 -5.33
CA LEU A 37 0.23 8.96 -5.46
C LEU A 37 -0.42 8.84 -6.85
N GLU A 38 -0.75 9.96 -7.48
CA GLU A 38 -1.34 10.01 -8.83
C GLU A 38 -0.41 9.41 -9.91
N GLU A 39 0.91 9.43 -9.69
CA GLU A 39 1.89 8.89 -10.63
C GLU A 39 1.78 7.37 -10.76
N PHE A 40 1.27 6.66 -9.74
CA PHE A 40 0.98 5.23 -9.84
C PHE A 40 -0.06 4.93 -10.91
N LYS A 41 -1.01 5.84 -11.13
CA LYS A 41 -2.07 5.73 -12.15
C LYS A 41 -1.71 6.41 -13.47
N ALA A 42 -0.76 7.35 -13.48
CA ALA A 42 -0.34 8.08 -14.68
C ALA A 42 0.22 7.14 -15.76
N LYS A 43 -0.07 7.38 -17.06
CA LYS A 43 0.39 6.52 -18.19
C LYS A 43 1.91 6.57 -18.43
N ARG A 44 2.64 7.50 -17.82
CA ARG A 44 4.09 7.69 -18.00
C ARG A 44 4.88 6.44 -17.58
N ARG A 45 5.87 6.09 -18.41
CA ARG A 45 6.72 4.87 -18.29
C ARG A 45 8.20 5.17 -18.07
N THR A 46 8.55 6.39 -17.69
CA THR A 46 9.93 6.75 -17.33
C THR A 46 10.37 5.92 -16.12
N ARG A 47 11.66 5.56 -16.07
CA ARG A 47 12.19 4.57 -15.11
C ARG A 47 11.94 4.95 -13.65
N ASP A 48 12.05 6.25 -13.36
CA ASP A 48 11.77 6.89 -12.07
C ASP A 48 10.34 6.68 -11.56
N ILE A 49 9.39 6.37 -12.45
CA ILE A 49 7.99 6.07 -12.06
C ILE A 49 7.67 4.58 -12.29
N ALA A 50 8.15 4.00 -13.39
CA ALA A 50 7.87 2.61 -13.75
C ALA A 50 8.39 1.63 -12.70
N PHE A 51 9.63 1.83 -12.21
CA PHE A 51 10.23 0.93 -11.25
C PHE A 51 9.53 0.98 -9.87
N PRO A 52 9.25 2.15 -9.26
CA PRO A 52 8.46 2.22 -8.03
C PRO A 52 7.05 1.64 -8.20
N ARG A 53 6.40 1.87 -9.34
CA ARG A 53 5.08 1.26 -9.63
C ARG A 53 5.13 -0.26 -9.65
N GLN A 54 6.15 -0.85 -10.30
CA GLN A 54 6.34 -2.30 -10.32
C GLN A 54 6.58 -2.87 -8.91
N ILE A 55 7.36 -2.17 -8.09
CA ILE A 55 7.56 -2.56 -6.68
C ILE A 55 6.23 -2.53 -5.93
N ALA A 56 5.44 -1.47 -6.07
CA ALA A 56 4.13 -1.39 -5.42
C ALA A 56 3.18 -2.51 -5.88
N MET A 57 3.15 -2.83 -7.17
CA MET A 57 2.34 -3.94 -7.71
C MET A 57 2.81 -5.30 -7.17
N TYR A 58 4.12 -5.52 -7.10
CA TYR A 58 4.71 -6.73 -6.51
C TYR A 58 4.33 -6.87 -5.04
N LEU A 59 4.46 -5.80 -4.25
CA LEU A 59 4.07 -5.80 -2.83
C LEU A 59 2.57 -6.06 -2.65
N CYS A 60 1.70 -5.52 -3.52
CA CYS A 60 0.28 -5.84 -3.48
C CYS A 60 0.03 -7.34 -3.69
N ARG A 61 0.76 -7.97 -4.63
CA ARG A 61 0.64 -9.42 -4.88
C ARG A 61 1.10 -10.26 -3.69
N GLU A 62 2.16 -9.84 -3.00
CA GLU A 62 2.75 -10.63 -1.90
C GLU A 62 2.05 -10.40 -0.55
N LEU A 63 1.51 -9.21 -0.33
CA LEU A 63 1.04 -8.77 0.99
C LEU A 63 -0.48 -8.57 1.08
N THR A 64 -1.22 -8.81 0.00
CA THR A 64 -2.69 -8.67 -0.04
C THR A 64 -3.32 -9.82 -0.83
N ASP A 65 -4.60 -10.06 -0.61
CA ASP A 65 -5.38 -11.07 -1.35
C ASP A 65 -5.95 -10.54 -2.69
N LEU A 66 -5.40 -9.43 -3.22
CA LEU A 66 -5.87 -8.84 -4.47
C LEU A 66 -5.49 -9.72 -5.66
N SER A 67 -6.46 -9.96 -6.55
CA SER A 67 -6.20 -10.63 -7.83
C SER A 67 -5.36 -9.74 -8.76
N LEU A 68 -4.63 -10.34 -9.70
CA LEU A 68 -3.88 -9.57 -10.71
C LEU A 68 -4.76 -8.53 -11.45
N PRO A 69 -5.97 -8.87 -11.93
CA PRO A 69 -6.92 -7.89 -12.47
C PRO A 69 -7.14 -6.69 -11.54
N LYS A 70 -7.39 -6.98 -10.26
CA LYS A 70 -7.68 -5.95 -9.28
C LYS A 70 -6.47 -5.09 -8.97
N ILE A 71 -5.27 -5.69 -8.93
CA ILE A 71 -4.03 -4.94 -8.72
C ILE A 71 -3.89 -3.86 -9.79
N GLY A 72 -3.86 -4.15 -11.09
CA GLY A 72 -3.65 -3.06 -12.04
C GLY A 72 -4.88 -2.17 -12.28
N GLU A 73 -6.09 -2.52 -11.84
CA GLU A 73 -7.17 -1.52 -11.63
C GLU A 73 -6.70 -0.43 -10.65
N GLU A 74 -6.15 -0.82 -9.49
CA GLU A 74 -5.61 0.11 -8.49
C GLU A 74 -4.46 0.98 -9.03
N PHE A 75 -3.73 0.49 -10.06
CA PHE A 75 -2.64 1.20 -10.74
C PHE A 75 -3.02 1.82 -12.11
N GLY A 76 -4.32 2.08 -12.32
CA GLY A 76 -4.83 2.86 -13.46
C GLY A 76 -5.30 2.04 -14.66
N GLY A 77 -5.86 0.85 -14.42
CA GLY A 77 -6.38 -0.04 -15.48
C GLY A 77 -5.28 -0.56 -16.41
N ARG A 78 -4.08 -0.79 -15.86
CA ARG A 78 -2.95 -1.32 -16.64
C ARG A 78 -3.11 -2.83 -16.79
N ASP A 79 -3.02 -3.35 -18.02
CA ASP A 79 -2.93 -4.79 -18.26
C ASP A 79 -1.67 -5.38 -17.60
N HIS A 80 -1.84 -6.53 -16.94
CA HIS A 80 -0.81 -7.25 -16.15
C HIS A 80 -0.27 -8.47 -16.91
N THR A 81 -0.28 -8.44 -18.25
CA THR A 81 0.41 -9.42 -19.09
C THR A 81 1.91 -9.12 -19.16
#